data_AF-A0AA42Q345-F1
#
_entry.id   AF-A0AA42Q345-F1
#
_cell.length_a   1.000
_cell.length_b   1.000
_cell.length_c   1.000
_cell.angle_alpha   90.00
_cell.angle_beta   90.00
_cell.angle_gamma   90.00
#
_symmetry.space_group_name_H-M   'P 1'
#
loop_
_entity.id
_entity.type
_entity.pdbx_description
1 polymer ?
#
loop_
_entity_poly.entity_id
_entity_poly.type
_entity_poly.pdbx_seq_one_letter_code
_entity_poly.pdbx_strand_id
1 'polypeptide(L)'
;MNWLWKPETSNPQKWLIVAFMAVMMGALAPIFWRSFIPDAHWQLIALYLALAFTAAAGIWLRRLHRLGLWQPAGPWLSYGPIKRWLMALLCTAFMAFMLWLNLAATLPMAYTAILGSNISMQTMAEKKRGSGRHACRHQLKLPEVDYLFFEFCIDEDGYDSLPSAPLPASLSMRKSYFGRLVDSIRLAASQQKR
;
A
#
# COMPACT_ATOMS: atom_id res chain seq x y z
N MET A 1 35.60 2.35 5.18
CA MET A 1 34.18 1.95 5.03
C MET A 1 33.64 2.42 3.68
N ASN A 2 34.01 1.77 2.57
CA ASN A 2 33.62 2.19 1.19
C ASN A 2 33.12 0.99 0.34
N TRP A 3 32.33 0.08 0.91
CA TRP A 3 31.89 -1.12 0.18
C TRP A 3 30.60 -0.91 -0.64
N LEU A 4 29.71 -0.03 -0.19
CA LEU A 4 28.37 0.16 -0.77
C LEU A 4 28.29 1.18 -1.91
N TRP A 5 29.26 2.09 -2.04
CA TRP A 5 29.19 3.20 -2.99
C TRP A 5 30.45 3.28 -3.84
N LYS A 6 30.28 3.54 -5.14
CA LYS A 6 31.42 3.93 -5.98
C LYS A 6 32.03 5.22 -5.42
N PRO A 7 33.37 5.34 -5.37
CA PRO A 7 34.05 6.47 -4.73
C PRO A 7 33.67 7.84 -5.31
N GLU A 8 33.22 7.89 -6.56
CA GLU A 8 32.81 9.12 -7.27
C GLU A 8 31.32 9.49 -7.12
N THR A 9 30.56 8.76 -6.29
CA THR A 9 29.12 9.01 -6.14
C THR A 9 28.88 10.24 -5.26
N SER A 10 28.21 11.26 -5.80
CA SER A 10 27.87 12.48 -5.06
C SER A 10 26.94 12.20 -3.87
N ASN A 11 27.07 12.96 -2.77
CA ASN A 11 26.18 12.79 -1.60
C ASN A 11 24.69 12.97 -1.93
N PRO A 12 24.26 13.93 -2.78
CA PRO A 12 22.86 14.02 -3.22
C PRO A 12 22.37 12.76 -3.93
N GLN A 13 23.20 12.13 -4.76
CA GLN A 13 22.86 10.90 -5.44
C GLN A 13 22.70 9.71 -4.49
N LYS A 14 23.54 9.61 -3.44
CA LYS A 14 23.39 8.60 -2.38
C LYS A 14 22.04 8.74 -1.68
N TRP A 15 21.67 9.97 -1.28
CA TRP A 15 20.38 10.25 -0.64
C TRP A 15 19.19 9.91 -1.53
N LEU A 16 19.26 10.22 -2.83
CA LEU A 16 18.22 9.85 -3.79
C LEU A 16 18.03 8.34 -3.87
N ILE A 17 19.11 7.57 -3.91
CA ILE A 17 19.05 6.11 -3.98
C ILE A 17 18.45 5.54 -2.69
N VAL A 18 18.89 6.02 -1.53
CA VAL A 18 18.36 5.59 -0.22
C VAL A 18 16.86 5.91 -0.12
N ALA A 19 16.45 7.13 -0.48
CA ALA A 19 15.05 7.54 -0.45
C ALA A 19 14.20 6.69 -1.42
N PHE A 20 14.70 6.44 -2.63
CA PHE A 20 14.03 5.58 -3.61
C PHE A 20 13.84 4.16 -3.07
N MET A 21 14.89 3.55 -2.50
CA MET A 21 14.80 2.21 -1.92
C MET A 21 13.82 2.16 -0.74
N ALA A 22 13.80 3.19 0.11
CA ALA A 22 12.85 3.27 1.22
C ALA A 22 11.40 3.34 0.73
N VAL A 23 11.10 4.15 -0.28
CA VAL A 23 9.76 4.24 -0.89
C VAL A 23 9.35 2.91 -1.51
N MET A 24 10.25 2.24 -2.23
CA MET A 24 9.98 0.94 -2.83
C MET A 24 9.69 -0.13 -1.77
N MET A 25 10.47 -0.16 -0.69
CA MET A 25 10.29 -1.13 0.40
C MET A 25 9.01 -0.87 1.18
N GLY A 26 8.69 0.39 1.46
CA GLY A 26 7.45 0.76 2.14
C GLY A 26 6.20 0.39 1.33
N ALA A 27 6.23 0.55 0.00
CA ALA A 27 5.10 0.20 -0.86
C ALA A 27 4.73 -1.30 -0.84
N LEU A 28 5.61 -2.17 -0.35
CA LEU A 28 5.32 -3.60 -0.17
C LEU A 28 4.45 -3.89 1.06
N ALA A 29 4.45 -3.02 2.07
CA ALA A 29 3.71 -3.23 3.31
C ALA A 29 2.21 -3.53 3.08
N PRO A 30 1.44 -2.76 2.28
CA PRO A 30 0.03 -3.07 2.02
C PRO A 30 -0.19 -4.37 1.22
N ILE A 31 0.84 -4.87 0.53
CA ILE A 31 0.74 -6.13 -0.21
C ILE A 31 0.79 -7.32 0.76
N PHE A 32 1.60 -7.22 1.82
CA PHE A 32 1.76 -8.25 2.85
C PHE A 32 0.72 -8.12 3.98
N TRP A 33 0.36 -6.89 4.36
CA TRP A 33 -0.62 -6.62 5.42
C TRP A 33 -1.90 -6.02 4.83
N ARG A 34 -2.80 -6.91 4.42
CA ARG A 34 -4.07 -6.58 3.74
C ARG A 34 -5.23 -6.25 4.68
N SER A 35 -4.94 -5.90 5.94
CA SER A 35 -5.94 -5.68 6.99
C SER A 35 -6.35 -4.21 7.16
N PHE A 36 -5.72 -3.30 6.42
CA PHE A 36 -5.95 -1.86 6.53
C PHE A 36 -6.83 -1.33 5.40
N ILE A 37 -7.81 -0.52 5.77
CA ILE A 37 -8.79 0.12 4.89
C ILE A 37 -8.60 1.63 5.04
N PRO A 38 -7.94 2.30 4.07
CA PRO A 38 -7.79 3.74 4.12
C PRO A 38 -9.10 4.47 3.82
N ASP A 39 -9.30 5.59 4.47
CA ASP A 39 -10.45 6.46 4.23
C ASP A 39 -10.42 7.05 2.81
N ALA A 40 -11.56 7.10 2.12
CA ALA A 40 -11.65 7.57 0.74
C ALA A 40 -11.19 9.02 0.58
N HIS A 41 -11.50 9.88 1.55
CA HIS A 41 -11.05 11.28 1.55
C HIS A 41 -9.52 11.35 1.67
N TRP A 42 -8.95 10.53 2.56
CA TRP A 42 -7.49 10.46 2.72
C TRP A 42 -6.79 9.91 1.49
N GLN A 43 -7.35 8.89 0.82
CA GLN A 43 -6.76 8.33 -0.41
C GLN A 43 -6.63 9.40 -1.51
N LEU A 44 -7.59 10.31 -1.61
CA LEU A 44 -7.56 11.42 -2.56
C LEU A 44 -6.49 12.47 -2.16
N ILE A 45 -6.41 12.83 -0.88
CA ILE A 45 -5.35 13.73 -0.38
C ILE A 45 -3.97 13.12 -0.63
N ALA A 46 -3.80 11.84 -0.32
CA ALA A 46 -2.56 11.09 -0.55
C ALA A 46 -2.16 11.08 -2.02
N LEU A 47 -3.14 11.03 -2.94
CA LEU A 47 -2.87 11.11 -4.39
C LEU A 47 -2.34 12.48 -4.79
N TYR A 48 -2.98 13.56 -4.34
CA TYR A 48 -2.50 14.91 -4.61
C TYR A 48 -1.10 15.15 -4.02
N LEU A 49 -0.85 14.67 -2.79
CA LEU A 49 0.47 14.74 -2.18
C LEU A 49 1.51 13.92 -2.96
N ALA A 50 1.16 12.70 -3.38
CA ALA A 50 2.06 11.87 -4.16
C ALA A 50 2.45 12.53 -5.50
N LEU A 51 1.49 13.13 -6.19
CA LEU A 51 1.74 13.89 -7.42
C LEU A 51 2.61 15.11 -7.16
N ALA A 52 2.32 15.89 -6.11
CA ALA A 52 3.09 17.07 -5.74
C ALA A 52 4.55 16.74 -5.41
N PHE A 53 4.78 15.70 -4.60
CA PHE A 53 6.12 15.23 -4.27
C PHE A 53 6.85 14.65 -5.48
N THR A 54 6.17 13.93 -6.36
CA THR A 54 6.76 13.41 -7.59
C THR A 54 7.19 14.55 -8.52
N ALA A 55 6.37 15.60 -8.65
CA ALA A 55 6.71 16.79 -9.42
C ALA A 55 7.90 17.55 -8.80
N ALA A 56 7.90 17.74 -7.48
CA ALA A 56 9.01 18.36 -6.75
C ALA A 56 10.32 17.58 -6.92
N ALA A 57 10.26 16.25 -6.82
CA ALA A 57 11.41 15.36 -7.05
C ALA A 57 11.91 15.48 -8.50
N GLY A 58 11.01 15.56 -9.49
CA GLY A 58 11.37 15.78 -10.89
C GLY A 58 12.08 17.13 -11.12
N ILE A 59 11.57 18.21 -10.52
CA ILE A 59 12.21 19.54 -10.56
C ILE A 59 13.60 19.49 -9.92
N TRP A 60 13.71 18.83 -8.77
CA TRP A 60 14.98 18.68 -8.07
C TRP A 60 15.99 17.86 -8.88
N LEU A 61 15.58 16.72 -9.46
CA LEU A 61 16.41 15.92 -10.36
C LEU A 61 16.89 16.73 -11.56
N ARG A 62 16.01 17.52 -12.17
CA ARG A 62 16.39 18.42 -13.27
C ARG A 62 17.41 19.49 -12.84
N ARG A 63 17.30 19.99 -11.60
CA ARG A 63 18.31 20.89 -11.02
C ARG A 63 19.65 20.19 -10.82
N LEU A 64 19.66 18.99 -10.23
CA LEU A 64 20.88 18.20 -10.02
C LEU A 64 21.57 17.84 -11.34
N HIS A 65 20.79 17.51 -12.37
CA HIS A 65 21.29 17.27 -13.72
C HIS A 65 22.00 18.50 -14.31
N ARG A 66 21.38 19.69 -14.20
CA ARG A 66 21.98 20.94 -14.67
C ARG A 66 23.28 21.30 -13.93
N LEU A 67 23.39 20.89 -12.66
CA LEU A 67 24.59 21.09 -11.85
C LEU A 67 25.68 20.02 -12.08
N GLY A 68 25.44 19.03 -12.95
CA GLY A 68 26.37 17.92 -13.17
C GLY A 68 26.48 16.94 -11.99
N LEU A 69 25.68 17.11 -10.93
CA LEU A 69 25.72 16.30 -9.72
C LEU A 69 25.02 14.94 -9.87
N TRP A 70 24.21 14.81 -10.92
CA TRP A 70 23.51 13.59 -11.28
C TRP A 70 23.41 13.48 -12.80
N GLN A 71 23.65 12.28 -13.33
CA GLN A 71 23.47 11.96 -14.74
C GLN A 71 22.63 10.68 -14.84
N PRO A 72 21.72 10.58 -15.83
CA PRO A 72 20.96 9.36 -16.04
C PRO A 72 21.90 8.20 -16.38
N ALA A 73 21.86 7.15 -15.56
CA ALA A 73 22.65 5.94 -15.78
C ALA A 73 21.98 5.00 -16.81
N GLY A 74 22.79 4.22 -17.52
CA GLY A 74 22.33 3.15 -18.41
C GLY A 74 21.97 3.60 -19.84
N PRO A 75 21.20 2.79 -20.60
CA PRO A 75 20.90 3.02 -22.02
C PRO A 75 19.92 4.18 -22.26
N TRP A 76 19.59 4.97 -21.23
CA TRP A 76 18.74 6.14 -21.38
C TRP A 76 19.29 7.10 -22.43
N LEU A 77 20.61 7.24 -22.47
CA LEU A 77 21.31 8.06 -23.45
C LEU A 77 21.29 7.47 -24.87
N SER A 78 21.10 6.16 -25.04
CA SER A 78 21.04 5.51 -26.36
C SER A 78 19.61 5.41 -26.93
N TYR A 79 18.58 5.80 -26.18
CA TYR A 79 17.20 5.75 -26.65
C TYR A 79 16.84 6.96 -27.54
N GLY A 80 16.04 6.70 -28.57
CA GLY A 80 15.40 7.74 -29.38
C GLY A 80 14.41 8.60 -28.57
N PRO A 81 14.03 9.78 -29.09
CA PRO A 81 13.28 10.79 -28.35
C PRO A 81 11.91 10.29 -27.86
N ILE A 82 11.19 9.54 -28.69
CA ILE A 82 9.87 8.96 -28.35
C ILE A 82 10.00 7.97 -27.19
N LYS A 83 10.96 7.05 -27.28
CA LYS A 83 11.20 6.03 -26.25
C LYS A 83 11.62 6.67 -24.92
N ARG A 84 12.45 7.72 -24.95
CA ARG A 84 12.80 8.48 -23.74
C ARG A 84 11.59 9.12 -23.09
N TRP A 85 10.71 9.77 -23.86
CA TRP A 85 9.50 10.40 -23.34
C TRP A 85 8.54 9.37 -22.74
N LEU A 86 8.31 8.26 -23.43
CA LEU A 86 7.45 7.19 -22.94
C LEU A 86 8.00 6.59 -21.64
N MET A 87 9.31 6.33 -21.58
CA MET A 87 9.96 5.81 -20.37
C MET A 87 9.91 6.83 -19.22
N ALA A 88 10.09 8.12 -19.50
CA ALA A 88 9.97 9.17 -18.48
C ALA A 88 8.56 9.21 -17.89
N LEU A 89 7.53 9.16 -18.74
CA LEU A 89 6.13 9.13 -18.31
C LEU A 89 5.85 7.88 -17.48
N LEU A 90 6.27 6.70 -17.95
CA LEU A 90 6.04 5.44 -17.24
C LEU A 90 6.75 5.41 -15.88
N CYS A 91 8.02 5.84 -15.82
CA CYS A 91 8.77 5.93 -14.57
C CYS A 91 8.13 6.92 -13.59
N THR A 92 7.66 8.07 -14.09
CA THR A 92 7.00 9.09 -13.27
C THR A 92 5.67 8.58 -12.71
N ALA A 93 4.84 7.95 -13.56
CA ALA A 93 3.58 7.35 -13.15
C ALA A 93 3.80 6.23 -12.12
N PHE A 94 4.80 5.37 -12.33
CA PHE A 94 5.17 4.32 -11.40
C PHE A 94 5.62 4.89 -10.04
N MET A 95 6.44 5.93 -10.05
CA MET A 95 6.88 6.59 -8.81
C MET A 95 5.74 7.25 -8.06
N ALA A 96 4.84 7.94 -8.77
CA ALA A 96 3.65 8.52 -8.16
C ALA A 96 2.77 7.45 -7.52
N PHE A 97 2.59 6.30 -8.20
CA PHE A 97 1.84 5.17 -7.65
C PHE A 97 2.49 4.57 -6.41
N MET A 98 3.81 4.34 -6.43
CA MET A 98 4.54 3.81 -5.27
C MET A 98 4.47 4.76 -4.08
N LEU A 99 4.61 6.07 -4.31
CA LEU A 99 4.49 7.06 -3.27
C LEU A 99 3.06 7.15 -2.72
N TRP A 100 2.07 7.04 -3.60
CA TRP A 100 0.66 6.96 -3.21
C TRP A 100 0.40 5.75 -2.31
N LEU A 101 0.92 4.55 -2.62
CA LEU A 101 0.79 3.38 -1.73
C LEU A 101 1.39 3.62 -0.34
N ASN A 102 2.52 4.34 -0.26
CA ASN A 102 3.12 4.68 1.01
C ASN A 102 2.26 5.65 1.82
N LEU A 103 1.75 6.71 1.18
CA LEU A 103 0.97 7.77 1.84
C LEU A 103 -0.47 7.37 2.13
N ALA A 104 -1.09 6.57 1.26
CA ALA A 104 -2.47 6.15 1.37
C ALA A 104 -2.61 4.92 2.29
N ALA A 105 -1.63 4.01 2.29
CA ALA A 105 -1.75 2.76 3.05
C ALA A 105 -0.65 2.57 4.09
N THR A 106 0.62 2.57 3.70
CA THR A 106 1.72 2.13 4.59
C THR A 106 1.86 3.00 5.83
N LEU A 107 1.97 4.32 5.66
CA LEU A 107 2.12 5.25 6.77
C LEU A 107 0.84 5.33 7.62
N PRO A 108 -0.36 5.48 7.02
CA PRO A 108 -1.64 5.38 7.74
C PRO A 108 -1.82 4.10 8.55
N MET A 109 -1.41 2.96 8.00
CA MET A 109 -1.49 1.67 8.66
C MET A 109 -0.59 1.64 9.89
N ALA A 110 0.68 2.02 9.75
CA ALA A 110 1.61 2.10 10.88
C ALA A 110 1.10 3.08 11.95
N TYR A 111 0.58 4.24 11.53
CA TYR A 111 -0.01 5.21 12.44
C TYR A 111 -1.23 4.65 13.18
N THR A 112 -2.15 4.00 12.47
CA THR A 112 -3.37 3.41 13.06
C THR A 112 -3.06 2.24 13.96
N ALA A 113 -2.03 1.46 13.64
CA ALA A 113 -1.56 0.37 14.49
C ALA A 113 -1.04 0.90 15.84
N ILE A 114 -0.34 2.05 15.86
CA ILE A 114 0.30 2.58 17.08
C ILE A 114 -0.64 3.51 17.87
N LEU A 115 -1.36 4.42 17.19
CA LEU A 115 -2.17 5.47 17.82
C LEU A 115 -3.69 5.31 17.61
N GLY A 116 -4.14 4.29 16.87
CA GLY A 116 -5.57 4.09 16.60
C GLY A 116 -6.36 3.76 17.87
N SER A 117 -7.58 4.24 17.94
CA SER A 117 -8.51 3.90 19.02
C SER A 117 -9.25 2.60 18.70
N ASN A 118 -9.46 1.76 19.70
CA ASN A 118 -10.21 0.51 19.54
C ASN A 118 -11.70 0.81 19.37
N ILE A 119 -12.29 0.25 18.33
CA ILE A 119 -13.72 0.32 18.03
C ILE A 119 -14.21 -1.10 17.71
N SER A 120 -15.39 -1.42 18.22
CA SER A 120 -16.15 -2.60 17.80
C SER A 120 -17.25 -2.18 16.84
N MET A 121 -17.30 -2.79 15.65
CA MET A 121 -18.38 -2.56 14.68
C MET A 121 -19.10 -3.88 14.41
N GLN A 122 -20.42 -3.86 14.41
CA GLN A 122 -21.22 -4.98 13.92
C GLN A 122 -21.47 -4.78 12.44
N THR A 123 -21.20 -5.79 11.64
CA THR A 123 -21.41 -5.76 10.19
C THR A 123 -21.72 -7.16 9.69
N MET A 124 -22.15 -7.27 8.45
CA MET A 124 -22.43 -8.56 7.82
C MET A 124 -21.17 -9.05 7.11
N ALA A 125 -20.77 -10.29 7.37
CA ALA A 125 -19.65 -10.91 6.69
C ALA A 125 -20.16 -11.96 5.68
N GLU A 126 -19.65 -11.91 4.46
CA GLU A 126 -19.96 -12.85 3.40
C GLU A 126 -18.77 -13.76 3.11
N LYS A 127 -19.05 -15.03 2.83
CA LYS A 127 -18.06 -16.03 2.47
C LYS A 127 -17.57 -15.79 1.04
N LYS A 128 -16.27 -15.57 0.84
CA LYS A 128 -15.65 -15.43 -0.50
C LYS A 128 -14.50 -16.42 -0.64
N ARG A 129 -14.45 -17.15 -1.75
CA ARG A 129 -13.33 -18.04 -2.07
C ARG A 129 -12.30 -17.26 -2.89
N GLY A 130 -11.06 -17.21 -2.42
CA GLY A 130 -9.96 -16.60 -3.17
C GLY A 130 -9.56 -17.49 -4.34
N SER A 131 -9.42 -16.90 -5.53
CA SER A 131 -9.09 -17.61 -6.78
C SER A 131 -7.58 -17.65 -7.08
N GLY A 132 -6.77 -16.82 -6.39
CA GLY A 132 -5.35 -16.66 -6.68
C GLY A 132 -4.42 -17.65 -5.96
N ARG A 133 -3.33 -18.08 -6.62
CA ARG A 133 -2.28 -18.96 -6.05
C ARG A 133 -1.58 -18.38 -4.81
N HIS A 134 -1.59 -17.05 -4.67
CA HIS A 134 -1.02 -16.32 -3.52
C HIS A 134 -2.06 -15.49 -2.75
N ALA A 135 -3.33 -15.57 -3.14
CA ALA A 135 -4.42 -14.96 -2.39
C ALA A 135 -4.93 -15.99 -1.38
N CYS A 136 -5.38 -15.54 -0.20
CA CYS A 136 -5.98 -16.44 0.77
C CYS A 136 -7.15 -17.20 0.13
N ARG A 137 -7.13 -18.53 0.19
CA ARG A 137 -8.19 -19.37 -0.40
C ARG A 137 -9.54 -19.16 0.28
N HIS A 138 -9.51 -18.85 1.58
CA HIS A 138 -10.67 -18.66 2.44
C HIS A 138 -10.70 -17.21 2.92
N GLN A 139 -11.62 -16.41 2.35
CA GLN A 139 -11.73 -14.97 2.62
C GLN A 139 -13.12 -14.61 3.16
N LEU A 140 -13.17 -13.60 4.04
CA LEU A 140 -14.41 -12.89 4.31
C LEU A 140 -14.46 -11.61 3.48
N LYS A 141 -15.54 -11.45 2.71
CA LYS A 141 -15.87 -10.18 2.09
C LYS A 141 -16.79 -9.41 3.03
N LEU A 142 -16.48 -8.15 3.23
CA LEU A 142 -17.36 -7.21 3.88
C LEU A 142 -18.00 -6.33 2.79
N PRO A 143 -19.32 -6.42 2.57
CA PRO A 143 -19.97 -5.67 1.50
C PRO A 143 -19.85 -4.15 1.69
N GLU A 144 -19.66 -3.69 2.93
CA GLU A 144 -19.47 -2.27 3.27
C GLU A 144 -18.03 -1.77 3.05
N VAL A 145 -17.09 -2.66 2.72
CA VAL A 145 -15.68 -2.34 2.51
C VAL A 145 -15.31 -2.68 1.07
N ASP A 146 -15.26 -1.65 0.23
CA ASP A 146 -14.81 -1.77 -1.16
C ASP A 146 -13.39 -1.21 -1.29
N TYR A 147 -12.39 -1.97 -0.84
CA TYR A 147 -10.98 -1.63 -0.98
C TYR A 147 -10.20 -2.80 -1.60
N LEU A 148 -9.52 -2.51 -2.72
CA LEU A 148 -8.87 -3.53 -3.56
C LEU A 148 -7.79 -4.34 -2.83
N PHE A 149 -7.11 -3.74 -1.85
CA PHE A 149 -6.06 -4.41 -1.07
C PHE A 149 -6.54 -4.93 0.28
N PHE A 150 -7.85 -4.87 0.56
CA PHE A 150 -8.39 -5.46 1.77
C PHE A 150 -8.68 -6.95 1.54
N GLU A 151 -7.99 -7.80 2.27
CA GLU A 151 -8.26 -9.24 2.32
C GLU A 151 -8.14 -9.72 3.76
N PHE A 152 -9.22 -10.31 4.27
CA PHE A 152 -9.22 -10.95 5.58
C PHE A 152 -9.26 -12.47 5.40
N CYS A 153 -8.21 -13.14 5.86
CA CYS A 153 -8.03 -14.58 5.76
C CYS A 153 -8.61 -15.28 6.99
N ILE A 154 -9.35 -16.38 6.78
CA ILE A 154 -9.72 -17.29 7.86
C ILE A 154 -9.08 -18.66 7.61
N ASP A 155 -8.88 -19.42 8.68
CA ASP A 155 -8.55 -20.84 8.63
C ASP A 155 -9.63 -21.67 7.91
N GLU A 156 -9.20 -22.77 7.29
CA GLU A 156 -10.04 -23.69 6.50
C GLU A 156 -11.18 -24.30 7.33
N ASP A 157 -10.90 -24.73 8.56
CA ASP A 157 -11.90 -25.29 9.47
C ASP A 157 -12.97 -24.25 9.89
N GLY A 158 -12.54 -23.00 10.06
CA GLY A 158 -13.43 -21.87 10.33
C GLY A 158 -14.27 -21.47 9.11
N TYR A 159 -13.72 -21.64 7.90
CA TYR A 159 -14.40 -21.36 6.65
C TYR A 159 -15.48 -22.39 6.33
N ASP A 160 -15.23 -23.69 6.53
CA ASP A 160 -16.16 -24.75 6.16
C ASP A 160 -17.35 -24.87 7.11
N SER A 161 -17.17 -24.47 8.38
CA SER A 161 -18.25 -24.38 9.36
C SER A 161 -19.19 -23.18 9.17
N LEU A 162 -18.82 -22.21 8.32
CA LEU A 162 -19.62 -21.02 8.06
C LEU A 162 -20.73 -21.29 7.03
N PRO A 163 -22.01 -20.98 7.35
CA PRO A 163 -23.09 -21.06 6.37
C PRO A 163 -22.88 -20.04 5.24
N SER A 164 -23.37 -20.37 4.04
CA SER A 164 -23.22 -19.53 2.84
C SER A 164 -24.01 -18.22 2.88
N ALA A 165 -24.89 -18.05 3.87
CA ALA A 165 -25.68 -16.83 4.07
C ALA A 165 -24.88 -15.75 4.80
N PRO A 166 -25.16 -14.45 4.58
CA PRO A 166 -24.52 -13.36 5.31
C PRO A 166 -24.71 -13.50 6.82
N LEU A 167 -23.62 -13.48 7.59
CA LEU A 167 -23.66 -13.66 9.05
C LEU A 167 -23.33 -12.36 9.77
N PRO A 168 -23.99 -12.08 10.91
CA PRO A 168 -23.61 -10.98 11.77
C PRO A 168 -22.23 -11.28 12.38
N ALA A 169 -21.27 -10.40 12.07
CA ALA A 169 -19.91 -10.44 12.58
C ALA A 169 -19.63 -9.17 13.40
N SER A 170 -19.03 -9.37 14.57
CA SER A 170 -18.46 -8.29 15.35
C SER A 170 -16.97 -8.14 15.00
N LEU A 171 -16.62 -7.03 14.37
CA LEU A 171 -15.25 -6.67 14.06
C LEU A 171 -14.64 -5.91 15.23
N SER A 172 -13.48 -6.37 15.70
CA SER A 172 -12.59 -5.54 16.49
C SER A 172 -11.61 -4.86 15.56
N MET A 173 -11.63 -3.53 15.52
CA MET A 173 -10.81 -2.72 14.64
C MET A 173 -10.21 -1.52 15.36
N ARG A 174 -9.06 -1.06 14.91
CA ARG A 174 -8.50 0.24 15.29
C ARG A 174 -8.91 1.27 14.26
N LYS A 175 -9.45 2.40 14.69
CA LYS A 175 -9.79 3.53 13.82
C LYS A 175 -8.85 4.70 14.09
N SER A 176 -8.45 5.36 13.02
CA SER A 176 -7.78 6.65 13.06
C SER A 176 -8.43 7.60 12.05
N TYR A 177 -7.93 8.83 11.99
CA TYR A 177 -8.33 9.79 10.95
C TYR A 177 -8.07 9.27 9.53
N PHE A 178 -7.02 8.45 9.35
CA PHE A 178 -6.59 7.99 8.03
C PHE A 178 -7.32 6.74 7.53
N GLY A 179 -8.01 6.00 8.42
CA GLY A 179 -8.69 4.78 8.05
C GLY A 179 -8.95 3.82 9.21
N ARG A 180 -9.16 2.56 8.86
CA ARG A 180 -9.52 1.47 9.78
C ARG A 180 -8.57 0.29 9.59
N LEU A 181 -8.04 -0.24 10.69
CA LEU A 181 -7.24 -1.46 10.73
C LEU A 181 -8.08 -2.57 11.39
N VAL A 182 -8.32 -3.67 10.70
CA VAL A 182 -9.09 -4.80 11.24
C VAL A 182 -8.15 -5.72 12.02
N ASP A 183 -8.33 -5.81 13.33
CA ASP A 183 -7.50 -6.64 14.22
C ASP A 183 -8.05 -8.06 14.31
N SER A 184 -9.37 -8.23 14.46
CA SER A 184 -10.01 -9.55 14.49
C SER A 184 -11.49 -9.52 14.12
N ILE A 185 -11.99 -10.64 13.61
CA ILE A 185 -13.40 -10.85 13.29
C ILE A 185 -13.95 -11.91 14.22
N ARG A 186 -14.92 -11.55 15.06
CA ARG A 186 -15.68 -12.48 15.88
C ARG A 186 -17.06 -12.67 15.28
N LEU A 187 -17.26 -13.84 14.69
CA LEU A 187 -18.56 -14.25 14.16
C LEU A 187 -19.48 -14.53 15.35
N ALA A 188 -20.70 -14.03 15.32
CA ALA A 188 -21.69 -14.46 16.30
C ALA A 188 -21.96 -15.95 16.02
N ALA A 189 -21.52 -16.82 16.93
CA ALA A 189 -21.78 -18.24 16.83
C ALA A 189 -23.28 -18.43 16.57
N SER A 190 -23.61 -19.16 15.50
CA SER A 190 -24.96 -19.70 15.35
C SER A 190 -25.23 -20.45 16.65
N GLN A 191 -26.09 -19.90 17.49
CA GLN A 191 -26.72 -20.62 18.59
C GLN A 191 -27.45 -21.80 17.93
N GLN A 192 -26.76 -22.93 17.82
CA GLN A 192 -27.30 -24.19 17.37
C GLN A 192 -28.24 -24.63 18.49
N LYS A 193 -29.47 -24.15 18.40
CA LYS A 193 -30.61 -24.62 19.18
C LYS A 193 -30.61 -26.15 19.08
N ARG A 194 -30.37 -26.81 20.20
CA ARG A 194 -30.70 -28.21 20.40
C ARG A 194 -31.81 -28.29 21.43
#